data_AF-A0A958M579-F1
#
_entry.id   AF-A0A958M579-F1
#
_cell.length_a   1.000
_cell.length_b   1.000
_cell.length_c   1.000
_cell.angle_alpha   90.00
_cell.angle_beta   90.00
_cell.angle_gamma   90.00
#
_symmetry.space_group_name_H-M   'P 1'
#
loop_
_entity.id
_entity.type
_entity.pdbx_description
1 polymer ?
#
loop_
_entity_poly.entity_id
_entity_poly.type
_entity_poly.pdbx_seq_one_letter_code
_entity_poly.pdbx_strand_id
1 'polypeptide(L)' 'QSIEDALAANSSVYEWITWNSEKKEGTFVTIPERLQIPENIKEQLIVELYSK' A
#
# COMPACT_ATOMS: atom_id res chain seq x y z
N GLN A 1 -24.68 2.09 0.06
CA GLN A 1 -24.05 1.31 1.13
C GLN A 1 -22.75 0.64 0.72
N SER A 2 -22.65 0.01 -0.46
CA SER A 2 -21.49 -0.80 -0.89
C SER A 2 -20.11 -0.12 -0.86
N ILE A 3 -20.00 1.18 -1.13
CA ILE A 3 -18.70 1.89 -1.14
C ILE A 3 -18.19 2.15 0.29
N GLU A 4 -19.09 2.44 1.23
CA GLU A 4 -18.73 2.66 2.64
C GLU A 4 -18.32 1.35 3.31
N ASP A 5 -19.04 0.27 2.99
CA ASP A 5 -18.71 -1.07 3.46
C ASP A 5 -17.36 -1.55 2.90
N ALA A 6 -17.04 -1.23 1.63
CA ALA A 6 -15.75 -1.54 1.03
C ALA A 6 -14.59 -0.72 1.64
N LEU A 7 -14.83 0.55 1.98
CA LEU A 7 -13.85 1.40 2.67
C LEU A 7 -13.57 0.90 4.09
N ALA A 8 -14.61 0.48 4.81
CA ALA A 8 -14.49 -0.07 6.15
C ALA A 8 -13.86 -1.48 6.17
N ALA A 9 -14.10 -2.29 5.14
CA ALA A 9 -13.48 -3.60 4.97
C ALA A 9 -11.99 -3.51 4.59
N ASN A 10 -11.54 -2.36 4.07
CA ASN A 10 -10.14 -2.15 3.74
C ASN A 10 -9.31 -1.88 5.01
N SER A 11 -8.90 -2.97 5.67
CA SER A 11 -8.04 -2.95 6.87
C SER A 11 -6.54 -2.78 6.56
N SER A 12 -6.18 -2.36 5.34
CA SER A 12 -4.77 -2.19 4.97
C SER A 12 -4.19 -0.92 5.61
N VAL A 13 -3.77 -1.07 6.87
CA VAL A 13 -3.04 -0.04 7.63
C VAL A 13 -1.58 -0.14 7.24
N TYR A 14 -1.12 0.82 6.46
CA TYR A 14 0.26 0.95 6.05
C TYR A 14 0.98 1.95 6.95
N GLU A 15 2.15 1.62 7.48
CA GLU A 15 2.90 2.54 8.36
C GLU A 15 3.32 3.84 7.65
N TRP A 16 3.40 3.80 6.33
CA TRP A 16 3.79 4.91 5.45
C TRP A 16 2.61 5.76 4.94
N ILE A 17 1.36 5.32 5.18
CA ILE A 17 0.14 6.06 4.83
C ILE A 17 -0.75 6.21 6.05
N THR A 18 -1.10 7.45 6.39
CA THR A 18 -2.19 7.71 7.33
C THR A 18 -3.50 7.86 6.56
N TRP A 19 -4.45 6.96 6.81
CA TRP A 19 -5.79 7.02 6.23
C TRP A 19 -6.78 7.65 7.21
N ASN A 20 -7.48 8.70 6.77
CA ASN A 20 -8.56 9.33 7.52
C ASN A 20 -9.91 8.92 6.91
N SER A 21 -10.61 8.00 7.57
CA SER A 21 -11.92 7.49 7.14
C SER A 21 -13.05 8.53 7.19
N GLU A 22 -12.95 9.58 8.02
CA GLU A 22 -13.97 10.63 8.14
C GLU A 22 -13.94 11.57 6.94
N LYS A 23 -12.73 11.98 6.53
CA LYS A 23 -12.51 12.87 5.38
C LYS A 23 -12.32 12.12 4.07
N LYS A 24 -12.11 10.80 4.12
CA LYS A 24 -11.74 9.96 2.97
C LYS A 24 -10.46 10.45 2.30
N GLU A 25 -9.49 10.85 3.12
CA GLU A 25 -8.19 11.39 2.69
C GLU A 25 -7.06 10.48 3.18
N GLY A 26 -6.09 10.19 2.31
CA GLY A 26 -4.85 9.50 2.65
C GLY A 26 -3.68 10.47 2.60
N THR A 27 -2.87 10.50 3.66
CA THR A 27 -1.63 11.29 3.71
C THR A 27 -0.43 10.36 3.65
N PHE A 28 0.47 10.62 2.70
CA PHE A 28 1.76 9.96 2.60
C PHE A 28 2.70 10.55 3.65
N VAL A 29 3.12 9.74 4.62
CA VAL A 29 3.90 10.21 5.78
C VAL A 29 5.40 10.04 5.54
N THR A 30 5.79 8.85 5.09
CA THR A 30 7.19 8.46 4.92
C THR A 30 7.37 7.54 3.73
N ILE A 31 8.59 7.47 3.22
CA ILE A 31 8.95 6.47 2.21
C ILE A 31 9.03 5.11 2.91
N PRO A 32 8.24 4.10 2.49
CA PRO A 32 8.33 2.78 3.09
C PRO A 32 9.63 2.07 2.74
N GLU A 33 10.09 1.25 3.67
CA GLU A 33 11.07 0.21 3.41
C GLU A 33 10.41 -0.99 2.73
N ARG A 34 11.20 -1.76 1.97
CA ARG A 34 10.71 -2.94 1.24
C ARG A 34 9.99 -3.95 2.14
N LEU A 35 10.45 -4.11 3.38
CA LEU A 35 9.86 -5.01 4.38
C LEU A 35 8.42 -4.63 4.77
N GLN A 36 8.05 -3.35 4.62
CA GLN A 36 6.73 -2.82 4.94
C GLN A 36 5.74 -2.94 3.77
N ILE A 37 6.18 -3.43 2.61
CA ILE A 37 5.34 -3.68 1.44
C ILE A 37 4.98 -5.17 1.44
N PRO A 38 3.71 -5.55 1.73
CA PRO A 38 3.29 -6.95 1.84
C PRO A 38 3.18 -7.69 0.50
N GLU A 39 3.70 -7.10 -0.58
CA GLU A 39 3.60 -7.64 -1.93
C GLU A 39 4.62 -8.78 -2.13
N ASN A 40 4.15 -9.94 -2.58
CA ASN A 40 5.02 -11.07 -2.91
C ASN A 40 5.69 -10.86 -4.28
N ILE A 41 6.58 -9.87 -4.37
CA ILE A 41 7.31 -9.54 -5.60
C ILE A 41 8.72 -10.13 -5.55
N LYS A 42 9.02 -10.97 -6.55
CA LYS A 42 10.38 -11.45 -6.83
C LYS A 42 11.17 -10.40 -7.60
N GLU A 43 11.66 -9.38 -6.90
CA GLU A 43 12.44 -8.28 -7.50
C GLU A 43 13.61 -8.76 -8.38
N GLN A 44 14.25 -9.87 -8.00
CA GLN A 44 15.30 -10.53 -8.79
C GLN A 44 14.88 -10.74 -10.26
N LEU A 45 13.63 -11.18 -10.51
CA LEU A 45 13.13 -11.42 -11.87
C LEU A 45 12.96 -10.13 -12.66
N ILE A 46 12.62 -9.03 -11.98
CA ILE A 46 12.48 -7.71 -12.59
C ILE A 46 13.87 -7.17 -12.96
N VAL A 47 14.86 -7.30 -12.07
CA VAL A 47 16.24 -6.89 -12.33
C VAL A 47 16.84 -7.68 -13.49
N GLU A 48 16.63 -9.00 -13.53
CA GLU A 48 17.06 -9.87 -14.62
C GLU A 48 16.45 -9.48 -15.97
N LEU A 49 15.20 -9.00 -15.99
CA LEU A 49 14.51 -8.56 -17.20
C LEU A 49 15.11 -7.26 -17.76
N TYR A 50 15.43 -6.29 -16.90
CA TYR A 50 15.94 -4.97 -17.31
C TYR A 50 17.46 -4.89 -17.44
N SER A 51 18.20 -5.93 -17.03
CA SER A 51 19.65 -6.03 -17.19
C SER A 51 20.07 -6.67 -18.53
N LYS A 52 19.12 -6.87 -19.45
CA LYS A 52 19.33 -7.26 -20.86
C LYS A 52 19.23 -6.04 -21.77
#